data_AF-A0A848E831-F1
#
_entry.id   AF-A0A848E831-F1
#
_cell.length_a   1.000
_cell.length_b   1.000
_cell.length_c   1.000
_cell.angle_alpha   90.00
_cell.angle_beta   90.00
_cell.angle_gamma   90.00
#
_symmetry.space_group_name_H-M   'P 1'
#
loop_
_entity.id
_entity.type
_entity.pdbx_description
1 polymer ?
#
loop_
_entity_poly.entity_id
_entity_poly.type
_entity_poly.pdbx_seq_one_letter_code
_entity_poly.pdbx_strand_id
1 'polypeptide(L)'
;MLRALVLSTILFAPVFPNAQNLPNFRDQHVLGILHLTVTGTDPDTGRPVAPRTGTAFFIGDGQRVLTAAHLFKTTGSRPLTEVTVTARLGSDRGQQIGLIENSLRMHREFDAAMLRADTPGLRETPLPICFREPLQVGNTAVALGFPLGRSYDQVRVTVRSRQASFPGFPAEALVVDGDLNEGNSGGPAISLRGSVAAIVLGGLRGEGAQGLNAVLPLHVVEPWIREVARITEHCNPTLPAATEPIRSRPARREYSGEVLLAGDREIAADELVAAGAILRGVPLTRAPGGMPGSPGAPGGTGNGSGANGLPGSDGGGGQSGQAGATAPEIVVRARTLIGQLTVDNSGQAGGDGGRGGDGGAGGPGARGSSAVAGIVDCSSGPGRGGDGGRGGAAGSGGAAGSGGNAGRIVVALDEWTPGASLDLVARGGQAGTHGRAGAPGGPGARGPQGATPGICGLGGFGRDGSPGVSGAPGRDGAGASPGQDAEVVLIIGGQERRATGRLQHR
;
A
#
# COMPACT_ATOMS: atom_id res chain seq x y z
N MET A 1 -76.98 -14.34 -16.81
CA MET A 1 -76.09 -13.16 -16.81
C MET A 1 -75.38 -13.10 -15.47
N LEU A 2 -74.14 -13.58 -15.39
CA LEU A 2 -73.29 -13.45 -14.20
C LEU A 2 -71.91 -13.02 -14.70
N ARG A 3 -71.52 -11.76 -14.42
CA ARG A 3 -70.20 -11.22 -14.73
C ARG A 3 -69.20 -11.74 -13.68
N ALA A 4 -68.24 -12.55 -14.11
CA ALA A 4 -67.12 -12.94 -13.27
C ALA A 4 -66.10 -11.79 -13.19
N LEU A 5 -65.83 -11.35 -11.96
CA LEU A 5 -64.79 -10.39 -11.63
C LEU A 5 -63.44 -11.12 -11.65
N VAL A 6 -62.56 -10.82 -12.62
CA VAL A 6 -61.18 -11.33 -12.62
C VAL A 6 -60.35 -10.40 -11.76
N LEU A 7 -60.04 -10.84 -10.54
CA LEU A 7 -59.05 -10.20 -9.67
C LEU A 7 -57.66 -10.52 -10.23
N SER A 8 -57.01 -9.54 -10.86
CA SER A 8 -55.61 -9.65 -11.27
C SER A 8 -54.71 -9.51 -10.04
N THR A 9 -54.23 -10.63 -9.52
CA THR A 9 -53.13 -10.66 -8.54
C THR A 9 -51.84 -10.31 -9.27
N ILE A 10 -51.39 -9.06 -9.13
CA ILE A 10 -50.05 -8.65 -9.49
C ILE A 10 -49.09 -9.36 -8.51
N LEU A 11 -48.44 -10.44 -8.96
CA LEU A 11 -47.27 -10.98 -8.28
C LEU A 11 -46.16 -9.92 -8.34
N PHE A 12 -45.85 -9.30 -7.20
CA PHE A 12 -44.56 -8.64 -7.01
C PHE A 12 -43.47 -9.71 -7.08
N ALA A 13 -42.80 -9.83 -8.22
CA ALA A 13 -41.48 -10.45 -8.25
C ALA A 13 -40.55 -9.62 -7.34
N PRO A 14 -39.77 -10.23 -6.45
CA PRO A 14 -38.78 -9.49 -5.68
C PRO A 14 -37.81 -8.84 -6.67
N VAL A 15 -37.73 -7.51 -6.60
CA VAL A 15 -36.70 -6.75 -7.30
C VAL A 15 -35.37 -7.15 -6.67
N PHE A 16 -34.64 -8.05 -7.33
CA PHE A 16 -33.26 -8.34 -6.94
C PHE A 16 -32.43 -7.08 -7.17
N PRO A 17 -31.65 -6.59 -6.19
CA PRO A 17 -30.75 -5.48 -6.41
C PRO A 17 -29.76 -5.84 -7.53
N ASN A 18 -29.71 -4.99 -8.55
CA ASN A 18 -28.74 -5.05 -9.64
C ASN A 18 -27.31 -5.23 -9.10
N ALA A 19 -26.47 -5.94 -9.86
CA ALA A 19 -25.11 -6.35 -9.53
C ALA A 19 -24.07 -5.22 -9.33
N GLN A 20 -24.47 -3.99 -8.99
CA GLN A 20 -23.59 -2.82 -8.92
C GLN A 20 -23.49 -2.15 -7.54
N ASN A 21 -24.28 -2.55 -6.53
CA ASN A 21 -24.21 -1.96 -5.18
C ASN A 21 -24.21 -3.07 -4.11
N LEU A 22 -23.08 -3.74 -3.90
CA LEU A 22 -22.85 -4.47 -2.66
C LEU A 22 -22.63 -3.45 -1.53
N PRO A 23 -23.16 -3.68 -0.32
CA PRO A 23 -22.74 -2.90 0.83
C PRO A 23 -21.22 -2.93 0.95
N ASN A 24 -20.61 -1.77 1.21
CA ASN A 24 -19.16 -1.65 1.36
C ASN A 24 -18.75 -2.13 2.77
N PHE A 25 -18.84 -3.44 2.98
CA PHE A 25 -18.46 -4.08 4.23
C PHE A 25 -16.95 -4.04 4.48
N ARG A 26 -16.15 -3.95 3.41
CA ARG A 26 -14.70 -3.76 3.47
C ARG A 26 -14.35 -2.55 4.34
N ASP A 27 -14.84 -1.36 3.98
CA ASP A 27 -14.47 -0.15 4.72
C ASP A 27 -15.14 -0.11 6.11
N GLN A 28 -16.32 -0.72 6.27
CA GLN A 28 -17.03 -0.79 7.55
C GLN A 28 -16.35 -1.70 8.59
N HIS A 29 -15.66 -2.75 8.16
CA HIS A 29 -15.11 -3.77 9.07
C HIS A 29 -13.58 -3.88 9.05
N VAL A 30 -12.87 -2.96 8.38
CA VAL A 30 -11.40 -3.00 8.26
C VAL A 30 -10.66 -3.11 9.61
N LEU A 31 -11.17 -2.50 10.68
CA LEU A 31 -10.60 -2.57 12.04
C LEU A 31 -11.04 -3.82 12.84
N GLY A 32 -11.81 -4.69 12.21
CA GLY A 32 -12.23 -5.98 12.76
C GLY A 32 -11.54 -7.18 12.10
N ILE A 33 -10.73 -6.96 11.05
CA ILE A 33 -10.11 -8.01 10.23
C ILE A 33 -8.58 -7.99 10.36
N LEU A 34 -7.97 -9.18 10.42
CA LEU A 34 -6.53 -9.38 10.56
C LEU A 34 -5.98 -10.22 9.40
N HIS A 35 -4.85 -9.80 8.82
CA HIS A 35 -4.03 -10.64 7.97
C HIS A 35 -3.13 -11.51 8.85
N LEU A 36 -3.27 -12.83 8.77
CA LEU A 36 -2.46 -13.80 9.50
C LEU A 36 -1.33 -14.33 8.66
N THR A 37 -0.16 -14.49 9.26
CA THR A 37 0.90 -15.38 8.78
C THR A 37 1.26 -16.36 9.89
N VAL A 38 1.13 -17.64 9.60
CA VAL A 38 1.38 -18.77 10.51
C VAL A 38 2.62 -19.53 10.04
N THR A 39 3.53 -19.77 10.97
CA THR A 39 4.67 -20.68 10.80
C THR A 39 4.66 -21.71 11.91
N GLY A 40 5.32 -22.84 11.69
CA GLY A 40 5.47 -23.89 12.69
C GLY A 40 6.27 -25.07 12.16
N THR A 41 6.34 -26.11 12.97
CA THR A 41 7.09 -27.34 12.69
C THR A 41 6.12 -28.49 12.46
N ASP A 42 6.38 -29.29 11.43
CA ASP A 42 5.66 -30.53 11.18
C ASP A 42 6.08 -31.57 12.24
N PRO A 43 5.14 -32.10 13.06
CA PRO A 43 5.48 -33.00 14.16
C PRO A 43 6.02 -34.37 13.72
N ASP A 44 5.89 -34.71 12.44
CA ASP A 44 6.20 -36.04 11.91
C ASP A 44 7.61 -36.07 11.37
N THR A 45 8.00 -34.96 10.73
CA THR A 45 9.30 -34.79 10.09
C THR A 45 10.25 -33.94 10.92
N GLY A 46 9.75 -33.19 11.89
CA GLY A 46 10.50 -32.19 12.66
C GLY A 46 10.98 -31.01 11.81
N ARG A 47 10.44 -30.83 10.60
CA ARG A 47 10.86 -29.75 9.67
C ARG A 47 9.91 -28.56 9.73
N PRO A 48 10.41 -27.33 9.56
CA PRO A 48 9.55 -26.16 9.41
C PRO A 48 8.63 -26.31 8.20
N VAL A 49 7.35 -25.98 8.36
CA VAL A 49 6.42 -25.87 7.23
C VAL A 49 6.56 -24.51 6.56
N ALA A 50 6.27 -24.44 5.26
CA ALA A 50 6.24 -23.16 4.55
C ALA A 50 5.23 -22.20 5.23
N PRO A 51 5.54 -20.89 5.32
CA PRO A 51 4.63 -19.92 5.91
C PRO A 51 3.26 -19.91 5.22
N ARG A 52 2.21 -19.78 6.01
CA ARG A 52 0.82 -19.86 5.54
C ARG A 52 0.11 -18.57 5.85
N THR A 53 -0.58 -18.01 4.86
CA THR A 53 -1.35 -16.78 5.03
C THR A 53 -2.84 -17.06 5.13
N GLY A 54 -3.53 -16.26 5.92
CA GLY A 54 -4.96 -16.38 6.14
C GLY A 54 -5.58 -15.08 6.64
N THR A 55 -6.87 -15.14 6.92
CA THR A 55 -7.61 -14.05 7.54
C THR A 55 -8.09 -14.48 8.92
N ALA A 56 -8.12 -13.56 9.87
CA ALA A 56 -8.85 -13.71 11.12
C ALA A 56 -9.72 -12.47 11.38
N PHE A 57 -10.68 -12.58 12.28
CA PHE A 57 -11.54 -11.46 12.63
C PHE A 57 -11.93 -11.46 14.10
N PHE A 58 -12.06 -10.26 14.67
CA PHE A 58 -12.46 -10.06 16.06
C PHE A 58 -13.91 -10.45 16.29
N ILE A 59 -14.17 -11.04 17.46
CA ILE A 59 -15.50 -11.46 17.88
C ILE A 59 -15.80 -10.98 19.30
N GLY A 60 -17.09 -10.82 19.61
CA GLY A 60 -17.57 -10.60 20.98
C GLY A 60 -16.91 -9.46 21.73
N ASP A 61 -15.99 -9.79 22.63
CA ASP A 61 -15.28 -8.87 23.54
C ASP A 61 -14.14 -8.07 22.87
N GLY A 62 -13.85 -8.32 21.59
CA GLY A 62 -12.74 -7.69 20.87
C GLY A 62 -11.37 -8.24 21.27
N GLN A 63 -11.29 -9.22 22.16
CA GLN A 63 -10.03 -9.82 22.62
C GLN A 63 -9.74 -11.18 22.00
N ARG A 64 -10.68 -11.70 21.20
CA ARG A 64 -10.60 -13.01 20.57
C ARG A 64 -10.83 -12.90 19.09
N VAL A 65 -10.14 -13.76 18.35
CA VAL A 65 -10.24 -13.81 16.90
C VAL A 65 -10.60 -15.21 16.44
N LEU A 66 -11.47 -15.31 15.45
CA LEU A 66 -11.77 -16.55 14.74
C LEU A 66 -10.98 -16.61 13.44
N THR A 67 -10.60 -17.83 13.05
CA THR A 67 -9.91 -18.14 11.80
C THR A 67 -10.10 -19.62 11.43
N ALA A 68 -9.44 -20.09 10.37
CA ALA A 68 -9.49 -21.49 9.94
C ALA A 68 -8.45 -22.36 10.68
N ALA A 69 -8.86 -23.53 11.16
CA ALA A 69 -7.96 -24.47 11.84
C ALA A 69 -6.94 -25.08 10.89
N HIS A 70 -7.25 -25.20 9.60
CA HIS A 70 -6.31 -25.81 8.68
C HIS A 70 -5.01 -25.05 8.59
N LEU A 71 -4.96 -23.75 8.90
CA LEU A 71 -3.73 -22.93 8.95
C LEU A 71 -2.71 -23.48 9.96
N PHE A 72 -3.18 -24.22 10.97
CA PHE A 72 -2.38 -24.73 12.10
C PHE A 72 -2.17 -26.25 12.07
N LYS A 73 -2.49 -26.92 10.95
CA LYS A 73 -2.32 -28.38 10.80
C LYS A 73 -1.53 -28.74 9.54
N THR A 74 -0.84 -29.88 9.57
CA THR A 74 -0.15 -30.47 8.41
C THR A 74 -1.15 -31.00 7.38
N THR A 75 -0.67 -31.36 6.20
CA THR A 75 -1.47 -32.06 5.17
C THR A 75 -2.06 -33.38 5.71
N GLY A 76 -1.37 -34.04 6.64
CA GLY A 76 -1.87 -35.22 7.36
C GLY A 76 -2.85 -34.91 8.50
N SER A 77 -3.32 -33.66 8.61
CA SER A 77 -4.25 -33.18 9.64
C SER A 77 -3.76 -33.23 11.09
N ARG A 78 -2.44 -33.33 11.30
CA ARG A 78 -1.84 -33.19 12.64
C ARG A 78 -1.56 -31.72 12.98
N PRO A 79 -1.79 -31.25 14.22
CA PRO A 79 -1.42 -29.89 14.63
C PRO A 79 0.08 -29.63 14.45
N LEU A 80 0.43 -28.42 14.02
CA LEU A 80 1.82 -27.96 14.02
C LEU A 80 2.35 -27.81 15.47
N THR A 81 3.64 -28.03 15.66
CA THR A 81 4.37 -27.66 16.88
C THR A 81 5.12 -26.35 16.68
N GLU A 82 5.56 -25.70 17.76
CA GLU A 82 6.36 -24.44 17.70
C GLU A 82 5.68 -23.34 16.86
N VAL A 83 4.37 -23.21 17.01
CA VAL A 83 3.56 -22.28 16.23
C VAL A 83 3.94 -20.85 16.58
N THR A 84 4.20 -20.03 15.56
CA THR A 84 4.31 -18.58 15.67
C THR A 84 3.25 -17.94 14.78
N VAL A 85 2.55 -16.95 15.31
CA VAL A 85 1.50 -16.24 14.57
C VAL A 85 1.80 -14.75 14.55
N THR A 86 1.91 -14.20 13.35
CA THR A 86 1.93 -12.75 13.16
C THR A 86 0.60 -12.31 12.57
N ALA A 87 0.04 -11.24 13.13
CA ALA A 87 -1.21 -10.67 12.68
C ALA A 87 -1.03 -9.18 12.37
N ARG A 88 -1.70 -8.69 11.31
CA ARG A 88 -1.73 -7.25 10.97
C ARG A 88 -3.15 -6.77 10.75
N LEU A 89 -3.51 -5.64 11.35
CA LEU A 89 -4.86 -5.09 11.33
C LEU A 89 -5.20 -4.44 9.99
N GLY A 90 -6.27 -4.91 9.35
CA GLY A 90 -6.92 -4.29 8.18
C GLY A 90 -6.12 -4.25 6.87
N SER A 91 -4.79 -4.40 6.89
CA SER A 91 -3.92 -4.47 5.71
C SER A 91 -2.64 -5.26 6.02
N ASP A 92 -1.96 -5.74 4.97
CA ASP A 92 -0.63 -6.38 5.04
C ASP A 92 0.48 -5.42 5.52
N ARG A 93 0.23 -4.11 5.49
CA ARG A 93 1.04 -3.04 6.08
C ARG A 93 0.42 -2.42 7.33
N GLY A 94 -0.62 -3.06 7.85
CA GLY A 94 -1.34 -2.62 9.04
C GLY A 94 -0.52 -2.79 10.30
N GLN A 95 -1.01 -2.20 11.39
CA GLN A 95 -0.38 -2.36 12.70
C GLN A 95 -0.29 -3.84 13.07
N GLN A 96 0.89 -4.26 13.53
CA GLN A 96 1.10 -5.62 14.02
C GLN A 96 0.34 -5.82 15.33
N ILE A 97 -0.42 -6.91 15.39
CA ILE A 97 -1.19 -7.36 16.54
C ILE A 97 -0.52 -8.61 17.11
N GLY A 98 -0.28 -8.61 18.42
CA GLY A 98 0.16 -9.82 19.11
C GLY A 98 -0.99 -10.81 19.20
N LEU A 99 -0.74 -12.08 18.85
CA LEU A 99 -1.67 -13.17 19.14
C LEU A 99 -0.99 -14.11 20.13
N ILE A 100 -1.71 -14.49 21.19
CA ILE A 100 -1.17 -15.33 22.25
C ILE A 100 -1.24 -16.78 21.79
N GLU A 101 -0.13 -17.39 21.34
CA GLU A 101 -0.17 -18.71 20.71
C GLU A 101 -0.66 -19.82 21.66
N ASN A 102 -0.33 -19.74 22.95
CA ASN A 102 -0.80 -20.68 23.98
C ASN A 102 -2.33 -20.65 24.20
N SER A 103 -3.01 -19.62 23.68
CA SER A 103 -4.46 -19.52 23.70
C SER A 103 -5.14 -20.25 22.54
N LEU A 104 -4.38 -20.80 21.58
CA LEU A 104 -4.93 -21.51 20.43
C LEU A 104 -5.90 -22.61 20.87
N ARG A 105 -7.13 -22.53 20.37
CA ARG A 105 -8.14 -23.59 20.48
C ARG A 105 -8.62 -23.92 19.07
N MET A 106 -8.67 -25.20 18.73
CA MET A 106 -9.11 -25.66 17.40
C MET A 106 -10.31 -26.60 17.53
N HIS A 107 -11.31 -26.39 16.69
CA HIS A 107 -12.39 -27.32 16.43
C HIS A 107 -12.10 -28.10 15.14
N ARG A 108 -11.49 -29.28 15.27
CA ARG A 108 -10.91 -30.03 14.13
C ARG A 108 -11.95 -30.42 13.08
N GLU A 109 -13.14 -30.83 13.53
CA GLU A 109 -14.23 -31.31 12.66
C GLU A 109 -14.81 -30.21 11.76
N PHE A 110 -14.88 -28.99 12.27
CA PHE A 110 -15.46 -27.84 11.55
C PHE A 110 -14.41 -26.88 11.00
N ASP A 111 -13.13 -27.26 11.11
CA ASP A 111 -12.00 -26.49 10.61
C ASP A 111 -11.94 -25.03 11.10
N ALA A 112 -12.36 -24.79 12.34
CA ALA A 112 -12.37 -23.47 12.98
C ALA A 112 -11.32 -23.37 14.10
N ALA A 113 -10.65 -22.23 14.21
CA ALA A 113 -9.69 -21.96 15.27
C ALA A 113 -9.93 -20.60 15.92
N MET A 114 -9.54 -20.50 17.19
CA MET A 114 -9.66 -19.29 17.99
C MET A 114 -8.35 -18.99 18.72
N LEU A 115 -7.98 -17.72 18.74
CA LEU A 115 -6.83 -17.17 19.47
C LEU A 115 -7.29 -15.95 20.27
N ARG A 116 -6.59 -15.66 21.36
CA ARG A 116 -6.66 -14.37 22.05
C ARG A 116 -5.66 -13.41 21.41
N ALA A 117 -6.10 -12.18 21.20
CA ALA A 117 -5.25 -11.09 20.78
C ALA A 117 -4.74 -10.33 22.02
N ASP A 118 -3.48 -9.89 21.93
CA ASP A 118 -2.86 -8.97 22.86
C ASP A 118 -2.71 -7.62 22.17
N THR A 119 -3.59 -6.69 22.53
CA THR A 119 -3.85 -5.43 21.82
C THR A 119 -3.82 -4.21 22.75
N PRO A 120 -2.74 -4.01 23.53
CA PRO A 120 -2.68 -2.92 24.49
C PRO A 120 -2.84 -1.55 23.79
N GLY A 121 -3.88 -0.81 24.17
CA GLY A 121 -4.14 0.55 23.69
C GLY A 121 -4.88 0.64 22.35
N LEU A 122 -5.35 -0.48 21.78
CA LEU A 122 -6.20 -0.48 20.60
C LEU A 122 -7.68 -0.62 20.98
N ARG A 123 -8.56 -0.09 20.13
CA ARG A 123 -10.00 -0.30 20.21
C ARG A 123 -10.38 -1.24 19.07
N GLU A 124 -10.53 -2.50 19.38
CA GLU A 124 -10.90 -3.54 18.42
C GLU A 124 -12.38 -3.41 18.08
N THR A 125 -12.73 -3.68 16.83
CA THR A 125 -14.12 -3.66 16.39
C THR A 125 -14.57 -5.10 16.13
N PRO A 126 -15.07 -5.83 17.15
CA PRO A 126 -15.61 -7.16 16.94
C PRO A 126 -16.76 -7.13 15.94
N LEU A 127 -16.77 -8.09 15.03
CA LEU A 127 -17.82 -8.17 14.02
C LEU A 127 -19.13 -8.68 14.65
N PRO A 128 -20.29 -8.16 14.24
CA PRO A 128 -21.58 -8.69 14.70
C PRO A 128 -21.73 -10.15 14.27
N ILE A 129 -21.97 -11.04 15.22
CA ILE A 129 -22.17 -12.47 14.96
C ILE A 129 -23.64 -12.81 15.09
N CYS A 130 -24.21 -13.49 14.11
CA CYS A 130 -25.57 -14.01 14.23
C CYS A 130 -25.64 -15.51 13.93
N PHE A 131 -26.06 -16.30 14.92
CA PHE A 131 -26.24 -17.74 14.72
C PHE A 131 -27.65 -18.08 14.19
N ARG A 132 -28.65 -17.23 14.47
CA ARG A 132 -30.05 -17.43 14.05
C ARG A 132 -30.34 -17.12 12.59
N GLU A 133 -29.37 -16.63 11.83
CA GLU A 133 -29.52 -16.29 10.40
C GLU A 133 -28.54 -17.11 9.55
N PRO A 134 -28.70 -18.43 9.48
CA PRO A 134 -27.79 -19.27 8.73
C PRO A 134 -27.92 -18.99 7.23
N LEU A 135 -26.78 -18.97 6.53
CA LEU A 135 -26.77 -18.94 5.07
C LEU A 135 -27.47 -20.18 4.50
N GLN A 136 -28.29 -19.96 3.49
CA GLN A 136 -29.02 -20.97 2.73
C GLN A 136 -28.67 -20.87 1.25
N VAL A 137 -28.97 -21.92 0.47
CA VAL A 137 -28.81 -21.89 -0.99
C VAL A 137 -29.53 -20.70 -1.59
N GLY A 138 -28.84 -19.98 -2.47
CA GLY A 138 -29.30 -18.74 -3.08
C GLY A 138 -29.01 -17.48 -2.25
N ASN A 139 -28.59 -17.59 -0.99
CA ASN A 139 -28.18 -16.41 -0.22
C ASN A 139 -26.86 -15.85 -0.75
N THR A 140 -26.80 -14.52 -0.89
CA THR A 140 -25.57 -13.78 -1.14
C THR A 140 -24.99 -13.27 0.18
N ALA A 141 -23.68 -13.33 0.30
CA ALA A 141 -22.87 -12.79 1.37
C ALA A 141 -21.63 -12.11 0.78
N VAL A 142 -20.88 -11.42 1.64
CA VAL A 142 -19.62 -10.77 1.30
C VAL A 142 -18.53 -11.37 2.17
N ALA A 143 -17.60 -12.07 1.54
CA ALA A 143 -16.40 -12.59 2.19
C ALA A 143 -15.35 -11.47 2.29
N LEU A 144 -14.78 -11.27 3.48
CA LEU A 144 -13.71 -10.30 3.71
C LEU A 144 -12.40 -11.03 3.97
N GLY A 145 -11.32 -10.55 3.37
CA GLY A 145 -10.01 -11.16 3.59
C GLY A 145 -8.89 -10.56 2.75
N PHE A 146 -7.83 -11.34 2.61
CA PHE A 146 -6.61 -10.97 1.87
C PHE A 146 -6.40 -11.95 0.73
N PRO A 147 -7.11 -11.82 -0.40
CA PRO A 147 -6.95 -12.73 -1.53
C PRO A 147 -5.49 -12.83 -1.96
N LEU A 148 -4.98 -14.07 -2.06
CA LEU A 148 -3.59 -14.39 -2.37
C LEU A 148 -2.56 -13.75 -1.41
N GLY A 149 -2.96 -13.41 -0.19
CA GLY A 149 -2.15 -12.72 0.81
C GLY A 149 -1.80 -11.26 0.43
N ARG A 150 -2.57 -10.65 -0.48
CA ARG A 150 -2.34 -9.27 -0.97
C ARG A 150 -3.20 -8.27 -0.19
N SER A 151 -3.63 -7.19 -0.84
CA SER A 151 -4.42 -6.13 -0.22
C SER A 151 -5.76 -6.64 0.31
N TYR A 152 -6.20 -6.06 1.42
CA TYR A 152 -7.52 -6.30 2.00
C TYR A 152 -8.62 -5.94 1.02
N ASP A 153 -9.54 -6.88 0.80
CA ASP A 153 -10.62 -6.75 -0.17
C ASP A 153 -11.87 -7.52 0.24
N GLN A 154 -12.95 -7.32 -0.51
CA GLN A 154 -14.21 -8.02 -0.35
C GLN A 154 -14.58 -8.82 -1.61
N VAL A 155 -15.06 -10.05 -1.41
CA VAL A 155 -15.50 -10.94 -2.49
C VAL A 155 -16.97 -11.25 -2.30
N ARG A 156 -17.79 -11.02 -3.34
CA ARG A 156 -19.19 -11.46 -3.33
C ARG A 156 -19.24 -12.98 -3.44
N VAL A 157 -20.00 -13.60 -2.55
CA VAL A 157 -20.22 -15.04 -2.56
C VAL A 157 -21.70 -15.35 -2.51
N THR A 158 -22.15 -16.32 -3.30
CA THR A 158 -23.53 -16.79 -3.33
C THR A 158 -23.53 -18.29 -3.10
N VAL A 159 -24.33 -18.74 -2.14
CA VAL A 159 -24.44 -20.17 -1.84
C VAL A 159 -25.11 -20.89 -3.01
N ARG A 160 -24.41 -21.87 -3.58
CA ARG A 160 -24.86 -22.64 -4.75
C ARG A 160 -25.50 -23.96 -4.37
N SER A 161 -24.99 -24.61 -3.32
CA SER A 161 -25.57 -25.85 -2.80
C SER A 161 -25.26 -26.04 -1.32
N ARG A 162 -26.13 -26.79 -0.64
CA ARG A 162 -25.80 -27.44 0.63
C ARG A 162 -24.93 -28.65 0.31
N GLN A 163 -23.99 -28.95 1.20
CA GLN A 163 -23.24 -30.19 1.18
C GLN A 163 -22.44 -30.34 -0.13
N ALA A 164 -21.15 -30.07 -0.05
CA ALA A 164 -20.25 -30.53 -1.10
C ALA A 164 -20.41 -32.06 -1.21
N SER A 165 -20.91 -32.57 -2.33
CA SER A 165 -20.79 -34.00 -2.66
C SER A 165 -19.32 -34.35 -3.00
N PHE A 166 -18.37 -33.70 -2.33
CA PHE A 166 -16.96 -33.65 -2.66
C PHE A 166 -16.12 -33.81 -1.38
N PRO A 167 -15.10 -34.69 -1.39
CA PRO A 167 -14.19 -34.88 -0.27
C PRO A 167 -13.38 -33.61 0.06
N GLY A 168 -13.17 -33.33 1.35
CA GLY A 168 -12.18 -32.33 1.81
C GLY A 168 -12.71 -31.18 2.68
N PHE A 169 -14.03 -31.03 2.83
CA PHE A 169 -14.64 -30.05 3.74
C PHE A 169 -15.55 -30.73 4.79
N PRO A 170 -15.85 -30.04 5.91
CA PRO A 170 -16.87 -30.48 6.87
C PRO A 170 -18.22 -30.73 6.16
N ALA A 171 -19.00 -31.71 6.64
CA ALA A 171 -20.25 -32.12 6.00
C ALA A 171 -21.29 -30.97 5.91
N GLU A 172 -21.19 -30.02 6.83
CA GLU A 172 -22.05 -28.87 7.01
C GLU A 172 -21.59 -27.64 6.20
N ALA A 173 -20.45 -27.73 5.50
CA ALA A 173 -19.96 -26.66 4.66
C ALA A 173 -20.89 -26.38 3.46
N LEU A 174 -20.97 -25.12 3.08
CA LEU A 174 -21.74 -24.65 1.93
C LEU A 174 -20.80 -24.34 0.77
N VAL A 175 -21.18 -24.78 -0.43
CA VAL A 175 -20.47 -24.42 -1.66
C VAL A 175 -20.95 -23.05 -2.10
N VAL A 176 -20.01 -22.16 -2.41
CA VAL A 176 -20.28 -20.79 -2.85
C VAL A 176 -19.64 -20.49 -4.19
N ASP A 177 -20.22 -19.54 -4.92
CA ASP A 177 -19.51 -18.84 -5.99
C ASP A 177 -18.61 -17.73 -5.43
N GLY A 178 -17.69 -17.21 -6.25
CA GLY A 178 -16.74 -16.16 -5.89
C GLY A 178 -15.32 -16.68 -5.68
N ASP A 179 -14.32 -15.86 -5.99
CA ASP A 179 -12.90 -16.25 -6.05
C ASP A 179 -12.24 -16.30 -4.67
N LEU A 180 -12.56 -17.33 -3.88
CA LEU A 180 -11.98 -17.56 -2.56
C LEU A 180 -10.65 -18.31 -2.64
N ASN A 181 -9.58 -17.54 -2.85
CA ASN A 181 -8.21 -18.06 -2.88
C ASN A 181 -7.57 -18.15 -1.48
N GLU A 182 -6.35 -18.68 -1.42
CA GLU A 182 -5.46 -18.57 -0.25
C GLU A 182 -5.43 -17.15 0.30
N GLY A 183 -5.30 -17.02 1.62
CA GLY A 183 -5.37 -15.74 2.31
C GLY A 183 -6.80 -15.30 2.67
N ASN A 184 -7.85 -15.75 1.98
CA ASN A 184 -9.23 -15.58 2.45
C ASN A 184 -9.63 -16.58 3.55
N SER A 185 -8.96 -17.72 3.61
CA SER A 185 -9.21 -18.77 4.61
C SER A 185 -9.19 -18.22 6.04
N GLY A 186 -10.26 -18.49 6.78
CA GLY A 186 -10.51 -17.99 8.13
C GLY A 186 -11.23 -16.64 8.20
N GLY A 187 -11.42 -15.96 7.07
CA GLY A 187 -12.13 -14.69 7.00
C GLY A 187 -13.65 -14.84 7.22
N PRO A 188 -14.34 -13.76 7.61
CA PRO A 188 -15.79 -13.79 7.79
C PRO A 188 -16.51 -13.65 6.44
N ALA A 189 -17.60 -14.39 6.28
CA ALA A 189 -18.62 -14.10 5.29
C ALA A 189 -19.80 -13.40 5.97
N ILE A 190 -20.02 -12.14 5.60
CA ILE A 190 -21.02 -11.25 6.16
C ILE A 190 -22.29 -11.33 5.30
N SER A 191 -23.43 -11.63 5.93
CA SER A 191 -24.71 -11.61 5.23
C SER A 191 -25.05 -10.19 4.78
N LEU A 192 -25.97 -10.02 3.82
CA LEU A 192 -26.44 -8.69 3.43
C LEU A 192 -27.16 -7.93 4.57
N ARG A 193 -27.38 -8.56 5.73
CA ARG A 193 -27.90 -7.93 6.96
C ARG A 193 -26.79 -7.40 7.88
N GLY A 194 -25.52 -7.56 7.52
CA GLY A 194 -24.38 -6.96 8.24
C GLY A 194 -23.82 -7.78 9.40
N SER A 195 -24.26 -9.04 9.57
CA SER A 195 -23.71 -9.96 10.56
C SER A 195 -22.91 -11.09 9.90
N VAL A 196 -21.85 -11.54 10.57
CA VAL A 196 -21.09 -12.73 10.18
C VAL A 196 -22.01 -13.94 10.25
N ALA A 197 -22.13 -14.62 9.11
CA ALA A 197 -23.00 -15.78 8.94
C ALA A 197 -22.20 -17.06 8.62
N ALA A 198 -20.94 -16.94 8.20
CA ALA A 198 -20.05 -18.08 7.96
C ALA A 198 -18.56 -17.71 8.09
N ILE A 199 -17.70 -18.72 8.23
CA ILE A 199 -16.23 -18.64 8.16
C ILE A 199 -15.79 -19.17 6.79
N VAL A 200 -14.93 -18.44 6.09
CA VAL A 200 -14.37 -18.88 4.80
C VAL A 200 -13.39 -20.03 5.02
N LEU A 201 -13.60 -21.15 4.34
CA LEU A 201 -12.66 -22.29 4.34
C LEU A 201 -11.66 -22.21 3.18
N GLY A 202 -12.02 -21.52 2.10
CA GLY A 202 -11.23 -21.40 0.87
C GLY A 202 -11.71 -22.37 -0.21
N GLY A 203 -10.85 -22.62 -1.21
CA GLY A 203 -11.12 -23.52 -2.32
C GLY A 203 -10.27 -24.80 -2.31
N LEU A 204 -10.81 -25.88 -2.86
CA LEU A 204 -10.02 -27.10 -3.11
C LEU A 204 -9.04 -26.88 -4.27
N ARG A 205 -7.86 -27.49 -4.15
CA ARG A 205 -6.83 -27.51 -5.21
C ARG A 205 -6.63 -28.94 -5.70
N GLY A 206 -6.82 -29.16 -6.99
CA GLY A 206 -6.63 -30.46 -7.66
C GLY A 206 -7.29 -30.50 -9.03
N GLU A 207 -6.89 -31.44 -9.89
CA GLU A 207 -7.57 -31.68 -11.17
C GLU A 207 -9.04 -32.05 -10.92
N GLY A 208 -9.97 -31.33 -11.56
CA GLY A 208 -11.41 -31.54 -11.45
C GLY A 208 -12.12 -30.85 -10.28
N ALA A 209 -11.39 -30.17 -9.38
CA ALA A 209 -11.96 -29.44 -8.22
C ALA A 209 -11.71 -27.92 -8.24
N GLN A 210 -11.04 -27.40 -9.28
CA GLN A 210 -10.78 -25.97 -9.43
C GLN A 210 -12.08 -25.16 -9.50
N GLY A 211 -12.20 -24.13 -8.66
CA GLY A 211 -13.37 -23.24 -8.61
C GLY A 211 -14.45 -23.67 -7.60
N LEU A 212 -14.25 -24.75 -6.85
CA LEU A 212 -15.13 -25.12 -5.73
C LEU A 212 -14.66 -24.44 -4.44
N ASN A 213 -15.37 -23.40 -4.04
CA ASN A 213 -15.12 -22.62 -2.83
C ASN A 213 -16.15 -22.93 -1.76
N ALA A 214 -15.72 -22.96 -0.50
CA ALA A 214 -16.58 -23.32 0.61
C ALA A 214 -16.50 -22.33 1.77
N VAL A 215 -17.64 -22.21 2.45
CA VAL A 215 -17.78 -21.50 3.73
C VAL A 215 -18.44 -22.42 4.75
N LEU A 216 -18.03 -22.32 6.01
CA LEU A 216 -18.67 -23.00 7.13
C LEU A 216 -19.71 -22.08 7.78
N PRO A 217 -21.00 -22.42 7.76
CA PRO A 217 -22.02 -21.64 8.46
C PRO A 217 -21.70 -21.51 9.95
N LEU A 218 -21.77 -20.27 10.45
CA LEU A 218 -21.29 -19.95 11.79
C LEU A 218 -22.13 -20.61 12.90
N HIS A 219 -23.42 -20.85 12.66
CA HIS A 219 -24.30 -21.56 13.60
C HIS A 219 -23.84 -23.00 13.91
N VAL A 220 -23.11 -23.66 13.00
CA VAL A 220 -22.60 -25.02 13.19
C VAL A 220 -21.57 -25.06 14.32
N VAL A 221 -20.79 -23.99 14.47
CA VAL A 221 -19.76 -23.85 15.52
C VAL A 221 -20.25 -23.01 16.71
N GLU A 222 -21.53 -22.68 16.79
CA GLU A 222 -22.10 -21.89 17.88
C GLU A 222 -21.81 -22.49 19.27
N PRO A 223 -22.06 -23.79 19.54
CA PRO A 223 -21.86 -24.34 20.88
C PRO A 223 -20.41 -24.18 21.35
N TRP A 224 -19.47 -24.44 20.46
CA TRP A 224 -18.04 -24.28 20.71
C TRP A 224 -17.62 -22.83 20.92
N ILE A 225 -18.13 -21.90 20.09
CA ILE A 225 -17.85 -20.47 20.26
C ILE A 225 -18.38 -19.97 21.61
N ARG A 226 -19.58 -20.39 22.01
CA ARG A 226 -20.16 -20.00 23.31
C ARG A 226 -19.39 -20.59 24.49
N GLU A 227 -18.93 -21.83 24.38
CA GLU A 227 -18.11 -22.48 25.39
C GLU A 227 -16.76 -21.76 25.57
N VAL A 228 -16.06 -21.50 24.46
CA VAL A 228 -14.68 -20.98 24.50
C VAL A 228 -14.67 -19.47 24.76
N ALA A 229 -15.56 -18.70 24.13
CA ALA A 229 -15.53 -17.24 24.13
C ALA A 229 -16.59 -16.57 25.01
N ARG A 230 -17.64 -17.30 25.47
CA ARG A 230 -18.74 -16.77 26.30
C ARG A 230 -19.42 -15.52 25.73
N ILE A 231 -19.53 -15.44 24.40
CA ILE A 231 -20.09 -14.27 23.71
C ILE A 231 -21.62 -14.33 23.62
N THR A 232 -22.24 -13.15 23.57
CA THR A 232 -23.65 -12.98 23.22
C THR A 232 -23.77 -12.74 21.70
N GLU A 233 -24.78 -13.34 21.07
CA GLU A 233 -25.02 -13.13 19.64
C GLU A 233 -25.66 -11.76 19.38
N HIS A 234 -25.37 -11.19 18.22
CA HIS A 234 -25.87 -9.93 17.71
C HIS A 234 -26.46 -10.15 16.31
N CYS A 235 -27.69 -10.69 16.30
CA CYS A 235 -28.48 -10.90 15.11
C CYS A 235 -29.20 -9.62 14.72
N ASN A 236 -28.75 -8.99 13.63
CA ASN A 236 -29.41 -7.84 13.05
C ASN A 236 -29.48 -6.65 14.03
N PRO A 237 -28.38 -5.89 14.25
CA PRO A 237 -28.64 -4.48 14.45
C PRO A 237 -29.38 -4.07 13.17
N THR A 238 -30.48 -3.33 13.24
CA THR A 238 -30.74 -2.37 12.17
C THR A 238 -29.37 -1.80 11.80
N LEU A 239 -28.87 -1.89 10.54
CA LEU A 239 -27.95 -0.84 10.07
C LEU A 239 -28.61 0.42 10.60
N PRO A 240 -28.04 1.15 11.58
CA PRO A 240 -28.88 2.01 12.38
C PRO A 240 -29.57 2.93 11.41
N ALA A 241 -30.89 2.75 11.28
CA ALA A 241 -31.74 3.80 10.81
C ALA A 241 -31.34 4.95 11.72
N ALA A 242 -31.04 6.10 11.10
CA ALA A 242 -30.97 7.34 11.84
C ALA A 242 -32.06 7.31 12.93
N THR A 243 -31.67 7.51 14.20
CA THR A 243 -32.39 7.30 15.49
C THR A 243 -32.15 5.92 16.13
N GLU A 244 -31.31 5.73 17.17
CA GLU A 244 -31.33 6.37 18.51
C GLU A 244 -29.94 6.28 19.22
N PRO A 245 -29.66 7.07 20.28
CA PRO A 245 -28.33 7.62 20.61
C PRO A 245 -27.44 6.79 21.55
N ILE A 246 -26.20 7.28 21.71
CA ILE A 246 -25.17 6.98 22.72
C ILE A 246 -24.13 5.88 22.36
N ARG A 247 -23.26 6.11 21.36
CA ARG A 247 -21.95 6.61 21.81
C ARG A 247 -22.26 8.04 22.14
N SER A 248 -22.03 8.50 23.36
CA SER A 248 -22.03 9.92 23.58
C SER A 248 -21.15 10.47 22.46
N ARG A 249 -21.74 11.19 21.51
CA ARG A 249 -21.02 12.28 20.87
C ARG A 249 -20.38 12.93 22.08
N PRO A 250 -19.06 12.87 22.25
CA PRO A 250 -18.43 13.51 23.39
C PRO A 250 -19.06 14.90 23.46
N ALA A 251 -19.62 15.23 24.63
CA ALA A 251 -20.43 16.43 24.80
C ALA A 251 -19.72 17.64 24.16
N ARG A 252 -18.39 17.60 24.23
CA ARG A 252 -17.49 18.52 23.60
C ARG A 252 -16.24 17.82 23.07
N ARG A 253 -15.81 18.13 21.85
CA ARG A 253 -14.44 17.86 21.35
C ARG A 253 -13.78 19.18 21.02
N GLU A 254 -12.55 19.35 21.48
CA GLU A 254 -11.74 20.51 21.15
C GLU A 254 -10.61 20.11 20.22
N TYR A 255 -10.41 20.93 19.19
CA TYR A 255 -9.23 20.89 18.34
C TYR A 255 -8.59 22.27 18.33
N SER A 256 -7.26 22.29 18.36
CA SER A 256 -6.45 23.50 18.21
C SER A 256 -5.16 23.15 17.47
N GLY A 257 -4.60 24.12 16.76
CA GLY A 257 -3.40 23.90 15.95
C GLY A 257 -3.61 22.88 14.82
N GLU A 258 -2.50 22.30 14.35
CA GLU A 258 -2.50 21.32 13.27
C GLU A 258 -2.60 19.89 13.80
N VAL A 259 -3.54 19.11 13.27
CA VAL A 259 -3.82 17.75 13.72
C VAL A 259 -3.85 16.79 12.52
N LEU A 260 -2.97 15.78 12.57
CA LEU A 260 -2.91 14.72 11.57
C LEU A 260 -3.74 13.50 12.01
N LEU A 261 -4.75 13.14 11.21
CA LEU A 261 -5.69 12.06 11.49
C LEU A 261 -5.16 10.71 10.98
N ALA A 262 -4.25 10.10 11.75
CA ALA A 262 -3.60 8.83 11.38
C ALA A 262 -4.54 7.60 11.43
N GLY A 263 -5.70 7.70 12.09
CA GLY A 263 -6.64 6.57 12.29
C GLY A 263 -8.11 6.98 12.32
N ASP A 264 -8.54 7.71 13.35
CA ASP A 264 -9.92 8.22 13.47
C ASP A 264 -10.14 9.36 12.46
N ARG A 265 -10.77 9.02 11.33
CA ARG A 265 -11.11 9.96 10.25
C ARG A 265 -12.59 10.33 10.24
N GLU A 266 -13.34 9.76 11.17
CA GLU A 266 -14.70 10.19 11.52
C GLU A 266 -14.67 10.92 12.87
N ILE A 267 -14.95 12.21 12.84
CA ILE A 267 -15.00 13.06 14.02
C ILE A 267 -16.47 13.27 14.38
N ALA A 268 -16.89 12.66 15.48
CA ALA A 268 -18.23 12.86 16.03
C ALA A 268 -18.18 13.66 17.33
N ALA A 269 -18.98 14.73 17.46
CA ALA A 269 -19.09 15.54 18.68
C ALA A 269 -20.46 16.21 18.79
N ASP A 270 -20.89 16.58 20.00
CA ASP A 270 -22.09 17.41 20.16
C ASP A 270 -21.69 18.87 19.90
N GLU A 271 -20.74 19.36 20.68
CA GLU A 271 -20.07 20.62 20.46
C GLU A 271 -18.66 20.38 19.91
N LEU A 272 -18.41 20.77 18.67
CA LEU A 272 -17.07 20.77 18.10
C LEU A 272 -16.48 22.16 18.27
N VAL A 273 -15.48 22.31 19.12
CA VAL A 273 -14.79 23.58 19.33
C VAL A 273 -13.46 23.55 18.58
N ALA A 274 -13.31 24.46 17.64
CA ALA A 274 -12.11 24.62 16.83
C ALA A 274 -11.51 26.00 17.08
N ALA A 275 -10.40 26.05 17.81
CA ALA A 275 -9.67 27.28 18.06
C ALA A 275 -8.62 27.51 16.97
N GLY A 276 -9.07 27.76 15.73
CA GLY A 276 -8.17 27.87 14.57
C GLY A 276 -7.53 26.53 14.18
N ALA A 277 -8.25 25.44 14.37
CA ALA A 277 -7.74 24.09 14.12
C ALA A 277 -7.60 23.80 12.63
N ILE A 278 -6.58 23.04 12.25
CA ILE A 278 -6.35 22.52 10.90
C ILE A 278 -6.27 21.00 10.97
N LEU A 279 -7.28 20.32 10.42
CA LEU A 279 -7.34 18.87 10.38
C LEU A 279 -6.84 18.35 9.03
N ARG A 280 -6.00 17.32 9.04
CA ARG A 280 -5.38 16.75 7.82
C ARG A 280 -5.41 15.23 7.83
N GLY A 281 -5.60 14.62 6.66
CA GLY A 281 -5.51 13.16 6.49
C GLY A 281 -4.09 12.67 6.19
N VAL A 282 -3.25 13.53 5.60
CA VAL A 282 -1.84 13.27 5.28
C VAL A 282 -0.99 14.52 5.57
N PRO A 283 0.33 14.38 5.78
CA PRO A 283 1.23 15.52 5.81
C PRO A 283 1.24 16.24 4.46
N LEU A 284 1.20 17.58 4.46
CA LEU A 284 1.34 18.38 3.24
C LEU A 284 2.78 18.83 2.95
N THR A 285 3.75 18.39 3.76
CA THR A 285 5.16 18.52 3.41
C THR A 285 5.46 17.75 2.13
N ARG A 286 6.31 18.28 1.25
CA ARG A 286 6.69 17.59 0.01
C ARG A 286 7.25 16.19 0.32
N ALA A 287 6.86 15.20 -0.48
CA ALA A 287 7.38 13.85 -0.35
C ALA A 287 8.91 13.83 -0.55
N PRO A 288 9.62 12.83 0.00
CA PRO A 288 11.07 12.74 -0.13
C PRO A 288 11.54 12.82 -1.58
N GLY A 289 12.48 13.72 -1.83
CA GLY A 289 13.15 13.83 -3.13
C GLY A 289 14.15 12.70 -3.36
N GLY A 290 14.51 12.50 -4.62
CA GLY A 290 15.54 11.55 -5.00
C GLY A 290 16.94 12.07 -4.70
N MET A 291 17.84 11.17 -4.28
CA MET A 291 19.23 11.52 -4.04
C MET A 291 19.96 11.86 -5.35
N PRO A 292 20.92 12.82 -5.32
CA PRO A 292 21.80 13.07 -6.45
C PRO A 292 22.63 11.84 -6.83
N GLY A 293 22.94 11.72 -8.11
CA GLY A 293 23.86 10.71 -8.63
C GLY A 293 25.31 10.99 -8.21
N SER A 294 26.09 9.93 -8.02
CA SER A 294 27.51 10.05 -7.67
C SER A 294 28.32 10.67 -8.81
N PRO A 295 29.26 11.58 -8.55
CA PRO A 295 30.17 12.06 -9.58
C PRO A 295 31.11 10.94 -10.03
N GLY A 296 31.49 10.98 -11.31
CA GLY A 296 32.51 10.12 -11.88
C GLY A 296 33.91 10.51 -11.44
N ALA A 297 34.77 9.52 -11.21
CA ALA A 297 36.16 9.72 -10.88
C ALA A 297 36.97 10.09 -12.15
N PRO A 298 37.95 11.01 -12.04
CA PRO A 298 38.88 11.28 -13.13
C PRO A 298 39.70 10.04 -13.52
N GLY A 299 40.00 9.91 -14.81
CA GLY A 299 40.89 8.87 -15.32
C GLY A 299 42.34 9.15 -14.92
N GLY A 300 43.10 8.09 -14.64
CA GLY A 300 44.53 8.18 -14.38
C GLY A 300 45.36 8.51 -15.63
N THR A 301 46.51 9.13 -15.43
CA THR A 301 47.51 9.34 -16.47
C THR A 301 47.99 8.00 -17.05
N GLY A 302 48.34 7.98 -18.34
CA GLY A 302 48.93 6.79 -18.96
C GLY A 302 50.18 6.29 -18.21
N ASN A 303 50.25 4.98 -17.97
CA ASN A 303 51.37 4.37 -17.26
C ASN A 303 52.42 3.84 -18.24
N GLY A 304 53.56 4.53 -18.32
CA GLY A 304 54.65 4.21 -19.24
C GLY A 304 54.75 5.16 -20.44
N SER A 305 55.90 5.12 -21.13
CA SER A 305 56.16 6.03 -22.25
C SER A 305 55.17 5.79 -23.40
N GLY A 306 54.51 6.85 -23.85
CA GLY A 306 53.53 6.80 -24.93
C GLY A 306 52.20 6.12 -24.56
N ALA A 307 51.99 5.77 -23.29
CA ALA A 307 50.76 5.14 -22.83
C ALA A 307 49.57 6.11 -22.86
N ASN A 308 48.41 5.62 -23.28
CA ASN A 308 47.18 6.42 -23.32
C ASN A 308 46.66 6.71 -21.91
N GLY A 309 46.03 7.87 -21.75
CA GLY A 309 45.30 8.20 -20.53
C GLY A 309 44.12 7.26 -20.31
N LEU A 310 43.84 6.94 -19.06
CA LEU A 310 42.68 6.12 -18.71
C LEU A 310 41.38 6.91 -18.87
N PRO A 311 40.26 6.26 -19.20
CA PRO A 311 38.98 6.95 -19.25
C PRO A 311 38.55 7.42 -17.85
N GLY A 312 37.84 8.56 -17.80
CA GLY A 312 37.10 8.95 -16.60
C GLY A 312 35.88 8.04 -16.41
N SER A 313 35.48 7.81 -15.16
CA SER A 313 34.29 7.00 -14.90
C SER A 313 33.02 7.81 -15.15
N ASP A 314 31.94 7.12 -15.46
CA ASP A 314 30.64 7.75 -15.68
C ASP A 314 30.06 8.31 -14.37
N GLY A 315 29.26 9.37 -14.49
CA GLY A 315 28.43 9.87 -13.41
C GLY A 315 27.23 8.97 -13.17
N GLY A 316 26.87 8.73 -11.91
CA GLY A 316 25.69 7.96 -11.53
C GLY A 316 24.39 8.68 -11.86
N GLY A 317 23.32 7.94 -12.12
CA GLY A 317 21.99 8.53 -12.28
C GLY A 317 21.44 9.10 -10.97
N GLY A 318 20.69 10.20 -11.07
CA GLY A 318 19.89 10.71 -9.97
C GLY A 318 18.70 9.80 -9.68
N GLN A 319 18.34 9.64 -8.42
CA GLN A 319 17.17 8.83 -8.04
C GLN A 319 15.87 9.58 -8.30
N SER A 320 14.78 8.85 -8.54
CA SER A 320 13.46 9.47 -8.69
C SER A 320 12.93 9.99 -7.34
N GLY A 321 12.18 11.09 -7.39
CA GLY A 321 11.41 11.58 -6.25
C GLY A 321 10.24 10.64 -5.94
N GLN A 322 9.86 10.57 -4.67
CA GLN A 322 8.73 9.75 -4.24
C GLN A 322 7.39 10.39 -4.62
N ALA A 323 6.39 9.57 -4.94
CA ALA A 323 5.03 10.06 -5.12
C ALA A 323 4.47 10.61 -3.79
N GLY A 324 3.69 11.69 -3.89
CA GLY A 324 2.95 12.23 -2.76
C GLY A 324 1.85 11.28 -2.28
N ALA A 325 1.67 11.20 -0.97
CA ALA A 325 0.56 10.47 -0.36
C ALA A 325 -0.80 11.00 -0.82
N THR A 326 -1.68 10.07 -1.21
CA THR A 326 -3.10 10.36 -1.47
C THR A 326 -3.84 10.48 -0.14
N ALA A 327 -4.60 11.55 0.02
CA ALA A 327 -5.37 11.81 1.21
C ALA A 327 -6.60 10.89 1.29
N PRO A 328 -6.89 10.30 2.47
CA PRO A 328 -8.08 9.47 2.69
C PRO A 328 -9.34 10.33 2.86
N GLU A 329 -10.53 9.75 2.86
CA GLU A 329 -11.74 10.51 3.22
C GLU A 329 -11.71 11.00 4.69
N ILE A 330 -12.23 12.21 4.94
CA ILE A 330 -12.48 12.75 6.28
C ILE A 330 -13.97 13.05 6.42
N VAL A 331 -14.56 12.58 7.52
CA VAL A 331 -15.96 12.82 7.89
C VAL A 331 -16.00 13.54 9.23
N VAL A 332 -16.71 14.66 9.31
CA VAL A 332 -16.99 15.41 10.54
C VAL A 332 -18.49 15.46 10.75
N ARG A 333 -18.97 15.03 11.91
CA ARG A 333 -20.37 15.05 12.32
C ARG A 333 -20.48 15.75 13.66
N ALA A 334 -21.05 16.95 13.68
CA ALA A 334 -21.29 17.66 14.94
C ALA A 334 -22.71 18.21 15.05
N ARG A 335 -23.20 18.48 16.27
CA ARG A 335 -24.43 19.28 16.40
C ARG A 335 -24.12 20.73 16.06
N THR A 336 -23.08 21.26 16.68
CA THR A 336 -22.64 22.65 16.53
C THR A 336 -21.12 22.73 16.31
N LEU A 337 -20.68 23.77 15.63
CA LEU A 337 -19.28 24.13 15.45
C LEU A 337 -19.04 25.49 16.10
N ILE A 338 -18.08 25.59 17.01
CA ILE A 338 -17.69 26.85 17.64
C ILE A 338 -16.27 27.21 17.21
N GLY A 339 -16.08 28.45 16.78
CA GLY A 339 -14.77 28.96 16.36
C GLY A 339 -14.43 28.66 14.90
N GLN A 340 -13.14 28.54 14.61
CA GLN A 340 -12.61 28.42 13.25
C GLN A 340 -12.04 27.03 13.02
N LEU A 341 -12.63 26.30 12.07
CA LEU A 341 -12.18 24.99 11.64
C LEU A 341 -11.73 25.02 10.19
N THR A 342 -10.52 24.53 9.95
CA THR A 342 -10.04 24.17 8.61
C THR A 342 -9.93 22.65 8.54
N VAL A 343 -10.51 22.06 7.50
CA VAL A 343 -10.21 20.67 7.12
C VAL A 343 -9.47 20.72 5.80
N ASP A 344 -8.15 20.54 5.86
CA ASP A 344 -7.30 20.54 4.68
C ASP A 344 -6.82 19.12 4.40
N ASN A 345 -7.63 18.44 3.59
CA ASN A 345 -7.46 17.08 3.15
C ASN A 345 -6.88 17.01 1.72
N SER A 346 -6.02 17.98 1.41
CA SER A 346 -5.29 18.02 0.16
C SER A 346 -4.32 16.83 0.05
N GLY A 347 -4.01 16.45 -1.18
CA GLY A 347 -2.98 15.45 -1.43
C GLY A 347 -1.58 16.02 -1.22
N GLN A 348 -0.65 15.17 -0.80
CA GLN A 348 0.73 15.58 -0.57
C GLN A 348 1.44 15.90 -1.90
N ALA A 349 2.32 16.92 -1.92
CA ALA A 349 3.15 17.19 -3.09
C ALA A 349 4.18 16.06 -3.33
N GLY A 350 4.41 15.73 -4.60
CA GLY A 350 5.43 14.75 -5.01
C GLY A 350 6.85 15.26 -4.80
N GLY A 351 7.78 14.34 -4.55
CA GLY A 351 9.19 14.63 -4.33
C GLY A 351 9.92 14.99 -5.62
N ASP A 352 10.96 15.81 -5.51
CA ASP A 352 11.76 16.22 -6.66
C ASP A 352 12.73 15.11 -7.06
N GLY A 353 13.01 14.97 -8.35
CA GLY A 353 14.02 14.04 -8.86
C GLY A 353 15.44 14.51 -8.55
N GLY A 354 16.33 13.57 -8.23
CA GLY A 354 17.74 13.85 -7.96
C GLY A 354 18.48 14.28 -9.23
N ARG A 355 19.44 15.20 -9.10
CA ARG A 355 20.35 15.57 -10.20
C ARG A 355 21.24 14.37 -10.57
N GLY A 356 21.49 14.17 -11.86
CA GLY A 356 22.50 13.21 -12.32
C GLY A 356 23.92 13.64 -11.93
N GLY A 357 24.79 12.67 -11.68
CA GLY A 357 26.20 12.91 -11.37
C GLY A 357 26.97 13.37 -12.59
N ASP A 358 27.95 14.25 -12.39
CA ASP A 358 28.85 14.69 -13.46
C ASP A 358 29.81 13.54 -13.85
N GLY A 359 30.14 13.42 -15.13
CA GLY A 359 31.12 12.44 -15.60
C GLY A 359 32.55 12.83 -15.23
N GLY A 360 33.41 11.85 -14.94
CA GLY A 360 34.81 12.08 -14.62
C GLY A 360 35.61 12.52 -15.84
N ALA A 361 36.56 13.44 -15.68
CA ALA A 361 37.45 13.83 -16.78
C ALA A 361 38.33 12.65 -17.23
N GLY A 362 38.64 12.58 -18.53
CA GLY A 362 39.62 11.61 -19.04
C GLY A 362 41.03 11.91 -18.53
N GLY A 363 41.81 10.88 -18.28
CA GLY A 363 43.21 11.03 -17.86
C GLY A 363 44.10 11.52 -18.99
N PRO A 364 45.20 12.23 -18.71
CA PRO A 364 46.12 12.67 -19.75
C PRO A 364 46.95 11.51 -20.32
N GLY A 365 47.27 11.57 -21.61
CA GLY A 365 48.24 10.67 -22.23
C GLY A 365 49.66 10.91 -21.71
N ALA A 366 50.45 9.85 -21.61
CA ALA A 366 51.85 9.95 -21.17
C ALA A 366 52.76 10.48 -22.28
N ARG A 367 53.89 11.06 -21.88
CA ARG A 367 54.94 11.47 -22.83
C ARG A 367 55.54 10.24 -23.54
N GLY A 368 55.85 10.36 -24.83
CA GLY A 368 56.58 9.33 -25.57
C GLY A 368 58.01 9.11 -25.06
N SER A 369 58.64 7.99 -25.44
CA SER A 369 60.03 7.72 -25.06
C SER A 369 60.98 8.75 -25.66
N SER A 370 61.92 9.28 -24.87
CA SER A 370 62.93 10.19 -25.41
C SER A 370 63.76 9.52 -26.51
N ALA A 371 64.17 10.30 -27.51
CA ALA A 371 65.11 9.85 -28.51
C ALA A 371 66.47 9.52 -27.86
N VAL A 372 67.18 8.54 -28.42
CA VAL A 372 68.53 8.18 -27.97
C VAL A 372 69.53 8.65 -29.03
N ALA A 373 70.34 9.64 -28.66
CA ALA A 373 71.40 10.18 -29.51
C ALA A 373 72.72 9.43 -29.27
N GLY A 374 73.36 8.99 -30.35
CA GLY A 374 74.76 8.58 -30.37
C GLY A 374 75.70 9.77 -30.65
N ILE A 375 77.00 9.50 -30.80
CA ILE A 375 78.03 10.53 -31.00
C ILE A 375 77.89 11.22 -32.37
N VAL A 376 77.38 10.51 -33.38
CA VAL A 376 77.19 11.02 -34.76
C VAL A 376 75.88 10.54 -35.43
N ASP A 377 75.10 9.69 -34.77
CA ASP A 377 73.83 9.14 -35.26
C ASP A 377 72.68 9.22 -34.25
N CYS A 378 71.44 9.06 -34.72
CA CYS A 378 70.27 8.91 -33.85
C CYS A 378 69.87 7.43 -33.80
N SER A 379 70.17 6.75 -32.69
CA SER A 379 69.93 5.31 -32.58
C SER A 379 68.44 4.97 -32.41
N SER A 380 67.67 5.89 -31.82
CA SER A 380 66.21 5.84 -31.85
C SER A 380 65.61 7.24 -31.82
N GLY A 381 64.62 7.49 -32.68
CA GLY A 381 63.85 8.74 -32.68
C GLY A 381 62.92 8.86 -31.46
N PRO A 382 62.36 10.05 -31.22
CA PRO A 382 61.40 10.25 -30.14
C PRO A 382 60.14 9.41 -30.36
N GLY A 383 59.65 8.77 -29.31
CA GLY A 383 58.40 8.02 -29.32
C GLY A 383 57.19 8.94 -29.42
N ARG A 384 56.08 8.40 -29.96
CA ARG A 384 54.78 9.08 -29.97
C ARG A 384 54.27 9.25 -28.53
N GLY A 385 53.68 10.41 -28.22
CA GLY A 385 52.93 10.61 -26.99
C GLY A 385 51.64 9.79 -26.97
N GLY A 386 51.17 9.44 -25.79
CA GLY A 386 49.91 8.71 -25.61
C GLY A 386 48.69 9.60 -25.90
N ASP A 387 47.62 8.98 -26.36
CA ASP A 387 46.34 9.65 -26.55
C ASP A 387 45.69 9.97 -25.19
N GLY A 388 44.98 11.09 -25.10
CA GLY A 388 44.19 11.43 -23.91
C GLY A 388 43.02 10.46 -23.71
N GLY A 389 42.71 10.17 -22.45
CA GLY A 389 41.57 9.34 -22.08
C GLY A 389 40.23 9.99 -22.43
N ARG A 390 39.22 9.17 -22.68
CA ARG A 390 37.84 9.63 -22.86
C ARG A 390 37.24 10.10 -21.52
N GLY A 391 36.52 11.22 -21.51
CA GLY A 391 35.73 11.62 -20.36
C GLY A 391 34.54 10.68 -20.13
N GLY A 392 34.17 10.46 -18.87
CA GLY A 392 33.02 9.67 -18.48
C GLY A 392 31.71 10.34 -18.91
N ALA A 393 30.71 9.53 -19.24
CA ALA A 393 29.37 10.00 -19.54
C ALA A 393 28.73 10.67 -18.31
N ALA A 394 27.84 11.63 -18.54
CA ALA A 394 27.09 12.24 -17.47
C ALA A 394 25.92 11.35 -17.04
N GLY A 395 25.61 11.34 -15.75
CA GLY A 395 24.44 10.68 -15.21
C GLY A 395 23.14 11.34 -15.65
N SER A 396 22.10 10.55 -15.89
CA SER A 396 20.74 11.07 -16.10
C SER A 396 20.14 11.62 -14.80
N GLY A 397 19.28 12.63 -14.89
CA GLY A 397 18.47 13.07 -13.77
C GLY A 397 17.37 12.08 -13.42
N GLY A 398 16.96 12.07 -12.16
CA GLY A 398 15.86 11.24 -11.67
C GLY A 398 14.48 11.80 -12.03
N ALA A 399 13.47 10.94 -12.16
CA ALA A 399 12.11 11.39 -12.45
C ALA A 399 11.51 12.15 -11.26
N ALA A 400 10.59 13.08 -11.55
CA ALA A 400 9.75 13.70 -10.53
C ALA A 400 8.76 12.69 -9.93
N GLY A 401 8.41 12.87 -8.66
CA GLY A 401 7.28 12.19 -8.04
C GLY A 401 5.95 12.85 -8.41
N SER A 402 4.90 12.06 -8.63
CA SER A 402 3.54 12.59 -8.84
C SER A 402 2.98 13.19 -7.56
N GLY A 403 2.10 14.19 -7.68
CA GLY A 403 1.31 14.67 -6.55
C GLY A 403 0.27 13.62 -6.11
N GLY A 404 -0.01 13.54 -4.81
CA GLY A 404 -1.08 12.69 -4.27
C GLY A 404 -2.46 13.28 -4.55
N ASN A 405 -3.49 12.45 -4.67
CA ASN A 405 -4.86 12.93 -4.81
C ASN A 405 -5.39 13.48 -3.47
N ALA A 406 -6.29 14.45 -3.53
CA ALA A 406 -7.03 14.88 -2.36
C ALA A 406 -8.03 13.80 -1.91
N GLY A 407 -8.39 13.86 -0.64
CA GLY A 407 -9.40 12.99 -0.06
C GLY A 407 -10.73 13.73 0.04
N ARG A 408 -11.83 12.98 -0.16
CA ARG A 408 -13.18 13.53 0.02
C ARG A 408 -13.36 14.08 1.43
N ILE A 409 -14.08 15.19 1.56
CA ILE A 409 -14.43 15.78 2.85
C ILE A 409 -15.94 15.79 2.98
N VAL A 410 -16.46 15.30 4.10
CA VAL A 410 -17.87 15.44 4.47
C VAL A 410 -17.94 16.10 5.83
N VAL A 411 -18.57 17.27 5.92
CA VAL A 411 -18.89 17.91 7.20
C VAL A 411 -20.40 18.02 7.33
N ALA A 412 -20.97 17.41 8.37
CA ALA A 412 -22.37 17.46 8.70
C ALA A 412 -22.55 18.12 10.07
N LEU A 413 -23.24 19.26 10.08
CA LEU A 413 -23.62 20.01 11.25
C LEU A 413 -25.15 19.97 11.40
N ASP A 414 -25.66 19.71 12.59
CA ASP A 414 -27.10 19.79 12.83
C ASP A 414 -27.56 21.26 12.79
N GLU A 415 -26.74 22.18 13.33
CA GLU A 415 -27.02 23.61 13.42
C GLU A 415 -25.76 24.45 13.16
N TRP A 416 -25.93 25.63 12.54
CA TRP A 416 -24.84 26.60 12.38
C TRP A 416 -24.76 27.53 13.59
N THR A 417 -23.57 27.66 14.17
CA THR A 417 -23.34 28.59 15.28
C THR A 417 -22.89 29.95 14.77
N PRO A 418 -23.56 31.06 15.14
CA PRO A 418 -23.14 32.41 14.74
C PRO A 418 -21.69 32.71 15.15
N GLY A 419 -20.90 33.20 14.20
CA GLY A 419 -19.48 33.53 14.41
C GLY A 419 -18.51 32.37 14.21
N ALA A 420 -19.00 31.16 13.90
CA ALA A 420 -18.14 30.08 13.43
C ALA A 420 -17.60 30.35 12.02
N SER A 421 -16.50 29.70 11.65
CA SER A 421 -16.03 29.70 10.27
C SER A 421 -15.48 28.35 9.88
N LEU A 422 -15.82 27.90 8.68
CA LEU A 422 -15.41 26.61 8.15
C LEU A 422 -14.72 26.78 6.79
N ASP A 423 -13.52 26.21 6.65
CA ASP A 423 -12.78 26.14 5.39
C ASP A 423 -12.43 24.69 5.07
N LEU A 424 -13.01 24.15 4.00
CA LEU A 424 -12.78 22.78 3.55
C LEU A 424 -11.91 22.85 2.31
N VAL A 425 -10.73 22.23 2.34
CA VAL A 425 -9.76 22.24 1.25
C VAL A 425 -9.39 20.80 0.89
N ALA A 426 -9.64 20.41 -0.36
CA ALA A 426 -9.37 19.07 -0.88
C ALA A 426 -8.72 19.18 -2.26
N ARG A 427 -7.51 19.77 -2.32
CA ARG A 427 -6.77 19.99 -3.57
C ARG A 427 -5.74 18.92 -3.83
N GLY A 428 -5.56 18.55 -5.10
CA GLY A 428 -4.50 17.65 -5.50
C GLY A 428 -3.12 18.19 -5.13
N GLY A 429 -2.21 17.29 -4.76
CA GLY A 429 -0.82 17.65 -4.51
C GLY A 429 -0.12 18.10 -5.78
N GLN A 430 0.84 19.02 -5.66
CA GLN A 430 1.67 19.41 -6.79
C GLN A 430 2.62 18.29 -7.19
N ALA A 431 2.98 18.22 -8.47
CA ALA A 431 4.05 17.34 -8.93
C ALA A 431 5.43 17.80 -8.41
N GLY A 432 6.35 16.84 -8.31
CA GLY A 432 7.77 17.10 -8.16
C GLY A 432 8.36 17.79 -9.38
N THR A 433 9.52 18.42 -9.21
CA THR A 433 10.36 18.82 -10.35
C THR A 433 11.27 17.67 -10.76
N HIS A 434 11.51 17.49 -12.06
CA HIS A 434 12.43 16.45 -12.52
C HIS A 434 13.89 16.81 -12.21
N GLY A 435 14.71 15.79 -12.03
CA GLY A 435 16.15 15.97 -11.87
C GLY A 435 16.80 16.36 -13.19
N ARG A 436 17.78 17.27 -13.14
CA ARG A 436 18.59 17.62 -14.32
C ARG A 436 19.72 16.60 -14.53
N ALA A 437 20.13 16.40 -15.77
CA ALA A 437 21.32 15.64 -16.10
C ALA A 437 22.60 16.24 -15.47
N GLY A 438 23.59 15.38 -15.26
CA GLY A 438 24.95 15.81 -14.98
C GLY A 438 25.64 16.42 -16.21
N ALA A 439 26.79 17.04 -15.99
CA ALA A 439 27.69 17.48 -17.05
C ALA A 439 28.58 16.31 -17.54
N PRO A 440 28.86 16.19 -18.85
CA PRO A 440 29.81 15.20 -19.34
C PRO A 440 31.23 15.47 -18.86
N GLY A 441 32.01 14.41 -18.64
CA GLY A 441 33.42 14.52 -18.34
C GLY A 441 34.20 15.12 -19.51
N GLY A 442 35.13 16.02 -19.21
CA GLY A 442 36.01 16.62 -20.22
C GLY A 442 36.99 15.60 -20.81
N PRO A 443 37.53 15.86 -22.02
CA PRO A 443 38.52 15.01 -22.65
C PRO A 443 39.87 15.08 -21.91
N GLY A 444 40.59 13.96 -21.86
CA GLY A 444 41.96 13.94 -21.38
C GLY A 444 42.91 14.69 -22.32
N ALA A 445 43.91 15.36 -21.75
CA ALA A 445 44.93 16.05 -22.55
C ALA A 445 45.79 15.05 -23.34
N ARG A 446 46.27 15.47 -24.52
CA ARG A 446 47.21 14.68 -25.30
C ARG A 446 48.58 14.57 -24.60
N GLY A 447 49.20 13.40 -24.69
CA GLY A 447 50.59 13.22 -24.28
C GLY A 447 51.54 13.86 -25.28
N PRO A 448 52.57 14.61 -24.84
CA PRO A 448 53.57 15.15 -25.75
C PRO A 448 54.45 14.05 -26.33
N GLN A 449 55.02 14.28 -27.51
CA GLN A 449 56.10 13.43 -28.03
C GLN A 449 57.29 13.32 -27.06
N GLY A 450 58.12 12.28 -27.24
CA GLY A 450 59.38 12.12 -26.54
C GLY A 450 60.35 13.28 -26.78
N ALA A 451 61.25 13.54 -25.83
CA ALA A 451 62.25 14.60 -25.99
C ALA A 451 63.26 14.27 -27.11
N THR A 452 63.73 15.28 -27.82
CA THR A 452 64.68 15.17 -28.95
C THR A 452 66.03 15.81 -28.64
N PRO A 453 66.89 15.19 -27.81
CA PRO A 453 68.22 15.72 -27.52
C PRO A 453 69.18 15.57 -28.70
N GLY A 454 70.05 16.57 -28.91
CA GLY A 454 71.18 16.51 -29.85
C GLY A 454 70.79 16.31 -31.31
N ILE A 455 71.60 15.50 -32.03
CA ILE A 455 71.45 15.24 -33.47
C ILE A 455 70.15 14.54 -33.87
N CYS A 456 69.42 13.95 -32.90
CA CYS A 456 68.10 13.36 -33.13
C CYS A 456 67.00 14.37 -33.51
N GLY A 457 67.23 15.67 -33.29
CA GLY A 457 66.29 16.72 -33.71
C GLY A 457 66.21 16.93 -35.23
N LEU A 458 67.13 16.35 -36.00
CA LEU A 458 67.23 16.55 -37.46
C LEU A 458 66.58 15.43 -38.29
N GLY A 459 66.14 14.31 -37.69
CA GLY A 459 65.79 13.10 -38.46
C GLY A 459 64.58 12.26 -38.01
N GLY A 460 63.91 12.56 -36.90
CA GLY A 460 62.78 11.75 -36.41
C GLY A 460 61.59 12.58 -35.96
N PHE A 461 60.46 12.48 -36.68
CA PHE A 461 59.21 13.14 -36.29
C PHE A 461 58.48 12.29 -35.24
N GLY A 462 58.80 12.53 -33.98
CA GLY A 462 57.86 12.23 -32.90
C GLY A 462 56.53 12.92 -33.18
N ARG A 463 55.44 12.40 -32.62
CA ARG A 463 54.14 13.06 -32.69
C ARG A 463 53.52 13.09 -31.31
N ASP A 464 52.89 14.20 -30.97
CA ASP A 464 51.99 14.23 -29.84
C ASP A 464 50.87 13.20 -30.05
N GLY A 465 50.29 12.72 -28.94
CA GLY A 465 49.03 12.01 -28.99
C GLY A 465 47.88 12.89 -29.46
N SER A 466 46.71 12.30 -29.60
CA SER A 466 45.46 13.02 -29.80
C SER A 466 44.85 13.37 -28.44
N PRO A 467 44.14 14.51 -28.31
CA PRO A 467 43.27 14.74 -27.16
C PRO A 467 42.22 13.64 -27.07
N GLY A 468 41.76 13.35 -25.85
CA GLY A 468 40.61 12.48 -25.65
C GLY A 468 39.32 13.09 -26.20
N VAL A 469 38.20 12.39 -26.01
CA VAL A 469 36.86 12.89 -26.35
C VAL A 469 36.04 13.13 -25.09
N SER A 470 35.15 14.11 -25.12
CA SER A 470 34.21 14.35 -24.02
C SER A 470 33.29 13.14 -23.80
N GLY A 471 32.77 13.03 -22.58
CA GLY A 471 31.72 12.09 -22.26
C GLY A 471 30.43 12.34 -23.02
N ALA A 472 29.55 11.35 -23.04
CA ALA A 472 28.19 11.54 -23.55
C ALA A 472 27.35 12.38 -22.57
N PRO A 473 26.43 13.23 -23.05
CA PRO A 473 25.48 13.94 -22.19
C PRO A 473 24.45 12.99 -21.58
N GLY A 474 24.03 13.30 -20.36
CA GLY A 474 22.91 12.65 -19.70
C GLY A 474 21.57 13.17 -20.21
N ARG A 475 20.47 12.57 -19.75
CA ARG A 475 19.11 13.04 -20.00
C ARG A 475 18.50 13.60 -18.73
N ASP A 476 17.71 14.67 -18.86
CA ASP A 476 16.87 15.14 -17.77
C ASP A 476 15.82 14.08 -17.42
N GLY A 477 15.42 14.04 -16.16
CA GLY A 477 14.40 13.14 -15.67
C GLY A 477 13.03 13.45 -16.25
N ALA A 478 12.12 12.47 -16.20
CA ALA A 478 10.74 12.68 -16.60
C ALA A 478 10.00 13.58 -15.60
N GLY A 479 9.13 14.46 -16.11
CA GLY A 479 8.15 15.17 -15.29
C GLY A 479 7.06 14.23 -14.75
N ALA A 480 6.25 14.73 -13.83
CA ALA A 480 5.14 13.99 -13.24
C ALA A 480 3.86 14.82 -13.21
N SER A 481 2.73 14.15 -12.99
CA SER A 481 1.41 14.78 -12.93
C SER A 481 1.08 15.28 -11.52
N PRO A 482 0.34 16.39 -11.39
CA PRO A 482 -0.28 16.77 -10.13
C PRO A 482 -1.39 15.77 -9.76
N GLY A 483 -1.75 15.75 -8.48
CA GLY A 483 -2.89 14.99 -8.00
C GLY A 483 -4.21 15.64 -8.39
N GLN A 484 -5.30 14.90 -8.19
CA GLN A 484 -6.66 15.37 -8.46
C GLN A 484 -7.28 16.01 -7.21
N ASP A 485 -8.05 17.07 -7.43
CA ASP A 485 -8.94 17.64 -6.42
C ASP A 485 -10.09 16.67 -6.11
N ALA A 486 -10.61 16.73 -4.88
CA ALA A 486 -11.71 15.87 -4.44
C ALA A 486 -12.96 16.67 -4.09
N GLU A 487 -14.07 15.94 -3.95
CA GLU A 487 -15.35 16.49 -3.53
C GLU A 487 -15.29 16.94 -2.06
N VAL A 488 -15.89 18.09 -1.80
CA VAL A 488 -16.20 18.57 -0.45
C VAL A 488 -17.70 18.72 -0.30
N VAL A 489 -18.26 18.14 0.76
CA VAL A 489 -19.69 18.14 1.07
C VAL A 489 -19.88 18.79 2.43
N LEU A 490 -20.70 19.83 2.49
CA LEU A 490 -21.13 20.49 3.72
C LEU A 490 -22.65 20.32 3.87
N ILE A 491 -23.08 19.74 4.98
CA ILE A 491 -24.48 19.57 5.35
C ILE A 491 -24.71 20.39 6.62
N ILE A 492 -25.69 21.30 6.60
CA ILE A 492 -26.08 22.11 7.77
C ILE A 492 -27.60 22.04 7.91
N GLY A 493 -28.12 21.53 9.03
CA GLY A 493 -29.57 21.43 9.24
C GLY A 493 -30.30 20.66 8.15
N GLY A 494 -29.64 19.66 7.56
CA GLY A 494 -30.14 18.87 6.43
C GLY A 494 -30.00 19.54 5.04
N GLN A 495 -29.51 20.77 4.96
CA GLN A 495 -29.22 21.44 3.68
C GLN A 495 -27.79 21.10 3.22
N GLU A 496 -27.66 20.60 2.00
CA GLU A 496 -26.39 20.14 1.44
C GLU A 496 -25.80 21.15 0.45
N ARG A 497 -24.48 21.35 0.53
CA ARG A 497 -23.66 22.10 -0.41
C ARG A 497 -22.48 21.23 -0.84
N ARG A 498 -22.23 21.17 -2.14
CA ARG A 498 -21.10 20.44 -2.73
C ARG A 498 -20.19 21.40 -3.48
N ALA A 499 -18.90 21.13 -3.43
CA ALA A 499 -17.92 21.75 -4.31
C ALA A 499 -16.77 20.76 -4.59
N THR A 500 -15.86 21.15 -5.47
CA THR A 500 -14.61 20.43 -5.72
C THR A 500 -13.45 21.33 -5.31
N GLY A 501 -12.45 20.77 -4.63
CA GLY A 501 -11.22 21.47 -4.29
C GLY A 501 -11.29 22.41 -3.09
N ARG A 502 -12.34 23.25 -2.96
CA ARG A 502 -12.52 24.11 -1.77
C ARG A 502 -13.97 24.54 -1.55
N LEU A 503 -14.40 24.61 -0.29
CA LEU A 503 -15.67 25.20 0.13
C LEU A 503 -15.49 25.99 1.43
N GLN A 504 -16.00 27.23 1.43
CA GLN A 504 -16.01 28.08 2.62
C GLN A 504 -17.44 28.37 3.10
N HIS A 505 -17.57 28.49 4.42
CA HIS A 505 -18.80 28.91 5.08
C HIS A 505 -18.49 29.73 6.35
N ARG A 506 -19.32 30.74 6.61
CA ARG A 506 -19.19 31.72 7.71
C ARG A 506 -20.58 32.08 8.20
#